data_AF-A0A3D4QXZ5-F1
#
_entry.id   AF-A0A3D4QXZ5-F1
#
_cell.length_a   1.000
_cell.length_b   1.000
_cell.length_c   1.000
_cell.angle_alpha   90.00
_cell.angle_beta   90.00
_cell.angle_gamma   90.00
#
_symmetry.space_group_name_H-M   'P 1'
#
loop_
_entity.id
_entity.type
_entity.pdbx_description
1 polymer ?
#
loop_
_entity_poly.entity_id
_entity_poly.type
_entity_poly.pdbx_seq_one_letter_code
_entity_poly.pdbx_strand_id
1 'polypeptide(L)'
;IEKIVEGSIQKGYSCYEEVVYLLLFGELPDEEQLRSLKAMLAKYRTLPTNFVRDIIMKAPSRDMMNTLARSILTLYSYDDKGDDISIPNV
;
A
#
# COMPACT_ATOMS: atom_id res chain seq x y z
N ILE A 1 -5.41 -20.09 -5.86
CA ILE A 1 -6.45 -19.20 -5.32
C ILE A 1 -7.13 -19.85 -4.12
N GLU A 2 -7.72 -21.03 -4.28
CA GLU A 2 -8.41 -21.77 -3.19
C GLU A 2 -7.56 -21.89 -1.91
N LYS A 3 -6.30 -22.33 -2.02
CA LYS A 3 -5.37 -22.44 -0.86
C LYS A 3 -5.15 -21.13 -0.09
N ILE A 4 -5.16 -19.98 -0.77
CA ILE A 4 -4.97 -18.66 -0.14
C ILE A 4 -6.24 -18.24 0.58
N VAL A 5 -7.38 -18.46 -0.07
CA VAL A 5 -8.70 -18.15 0.48
C VAL A 5 -8.98 -19.02 1.71
N GLU A 6 -8.68 -20.31 1.66
CA GLU A 6 -8.79 -21.23 2.80
C GLU A 6 -7.91 -20.79 3.97
N GLY A 7 -6.64 -20.46 3.70
CA GLY A 7 -5.71 -19.96 4.73
C GLY A 7 -6.21 -18.66 5.37
N SER A 8 -6.74 -17.74 4.58
CA SER A 8 -7.29 -16.47 5.07
C SER A 8 -8.56 -16.65 5.90
N ILE A 9 -9.47 -17.54 5.48
CA ILE A 9 -10.69 -17.86 6.22
C ILE A 9 -10.34 -18.50 7.57
N GLN A 10 -9.41 -19.45 7.60
CA GLN A 10 -8.99 -20.10 8.85
C GLN A 10 -8.33 -19.13 9.83
N LYS A 11 -7.50 -18.20 9.33
CA LYS A 11 -6.75 -17.27 10.18
C LYS A 11 -7.53 -15.99 10.53
N GLY A 12 -8.69 -15.76 9.92
CA GLY A 12 -9.59 -14.63 10.24
C GLY A 12 -9.06 -13.25 9.84
N TYR A 13 -8.10 -13.16 8.93
CA TYR A 13 -7.55 -11.88 8.45
C TYR A 13 -7.46 -11.81 6.92
N SER A 14 -7.43 -10.58 6.38
CA SER A 14 -7.29 -10.30 4.95
C SER A 14 -5.96 -10.80 4.40
N CYS A 15 -5.97 -11.59 3.32
CA CYS A 15 -4.77 -12.14 2.67
C CYS A 15 -4.10 -11.18 1.67
N TYR A 16 -4.22 -9.86 1.88
CA TYR A 16 -3.62 -8.87 0.98
C TYR A 16 -2.10 -9.05 0.90
N GLU A 17 -1.41 -9.06 2.05
CA GLU A 17 0.06 -9.17 2.05
C GLU A 17 0.57 -10.54 1.55
N GLU A 18 -0.17 -11.63 1.77
CA GLU A 18 0.16 -12.96 1.23
C GLU A 18 0.05 -12.98 -0.30
N VAL A 19 -0.99 -12.33 -0.86
CA VAL A 19 -1.16 -12.20 -2.32
C VAL A 19 -0.10 -11.28 -2.92
N VAL A 20 0.23 -10.15 -2.27
CA VAL A 20 1.30 -9.26 -2.72
C VAL A 20 2.62 -10.02 -2.79
N TYR A 21 2.96 -10.79 -1.75
CA TYR A 21 4.17 -11.59 -1.74
C TYR A 21 4.17 -12.62 -2.88
N LEU A 22 3.07 -13.32 -3.08
CA LEU A 22 2.92 -14.28 -4.18
C LEU A 22 3.10 -13.63 -5.56
N LEU A 23 2.54 -12.45 -5.77
CA LEU A 23 2.66 -11.75 -7.06
C LEU A 23 4.09 -11.26 -7.33
N LEU A 24 4.82 -10.88 -6.29
CA LEU A 24 6.19 -10.39 -6.42
C LEU A 24 7.23 -11.52 -6.54
N PHE A 25 7.05 -12.61 -5.80
CA PHE A 25 8.07 -13.66 -5.66
C PHE A 25 7.67 -14.99 -6.30
N GLY A 26 6.41 -15.16 -6.72
CA GLY A 26 5.93 -16.39 -7.36
C GLY A 26 5.65 -17.54 -6.38
N GLU A 27 5.88 -17.34 -5.08
CA GLU A 27 5.64 -18.33 -4.03
C GLU A 27 4.92 -17.73 -2.82
N LEU A 28 4.30 -18.58 -1.99
CA LEU A 28 3.65 -18.12 -0.76
C LEU A 28 4.69 -17.88 0.33
N PRO A 29 4.56 -16.80 1.11
CA PRO A 29 5.50 -16.51 2.18
C PRO A 29 5.34 -17.49 3.34
N ASP A 30 6.43 -17.78 4.03
CA ASP A 30 6.40 -18.30 5.39
C ASP A 30 6.02 -17.21 6.42
N GLU A 31 5.90 -17.59 7.70
CA GLU A 31 5.51 -16.66 8.75
C GLU A 31 6.50 -15.52 8.99
N GLU A 32 7.80 -15.78 8.84
CA GLU A 32 8.86 -14.79 9.05
C GLU A 32 8.90 -13.81 7.88
N GLN A 33 8.85 -14.32 6.65
CA GLN A 33 8.77 -13.54 5.42
C GLN A 33 7.52 -12.63 5.42
N LEU A 34 6.36 -13.17 5.79
CA LEU A 34 5.13 -12.40 5.89
C LEU A 34 5.22 -11.31 6.98
N ARG A 35 5.81 -11.64 8.14
CA ARG A 35 6.04 -10.65 9.22
C ARG A 35 6.97 -9.53 8.76
N SER A 36 8.05 -9.88 8.08
CA SER A 36 9.02 -8.92 7.53
C SER A 36 8.37 -8.00 6.49
N LEU A 37 7.61 -8.56 5.54
CA LEU A 37 6.86 -7.78 4.55
C LEU A 37 5.86 -6.83 5.21
N LYS A 38 5.09 -7.31 6.20
CA LYS A 38 4.13 -6.47 6.95
C LYS A 38 4.83 -5.32 7.68
N ALA A 39 5.98 -5.58 8.31
CA ALA A 39 6.77 -4.54 8.99
C ALA A 39 7.32 -3.51 8.00
N MET A 40 7.80 -3.96 6.84
CA MET A 40 8.25 -3.09 5.75
C MET A 40 7.11 -2.20 5.26
N LEU A 41 5.95 -2.78 4.92
CA LEU A 41 4.78 -2.02 4.49
C LEU A 41 4.34 -1.01 5.54
N ALA A 42 4.30 -1.41 6.82
CA ALA A 42 3.93 -0.51 7.92
C ALA A 42 4.88 0.70 8.01
N LYS A 43 6.19 0.50 7.80
CA LYS A 43 7.18 1.58 7.78
C LYS A 43 6.92 2.59 6.66
N TYR A 44 6.40 2.16 5.52
CA TYR A 44 6.10 3.03 4.37
C TYR A 44 4.68 3.62 4.40
N ARG A 45 3.83 3.31 5.39
CA ARG A 45 2.46 3.86 5.51
C ARG A 45 2.41 5.29 6.05
N THR A 46 3.54 5.86 6.46
CA THR A 46 3.59 7.24 6.97
C THR A 46 3.33 8.24 5.85
N LEU A 47 2.35 9.13 6.06
CA LEU A 47 2.04 10.20 5.12
C LEU A 47 2.88 11.46 5.41
N PRO A 48 3.13 12.32 4.41
CA PRO A 48 3.82 13.59 4.60
C PRO A 48 3.18 14.45 5.69
N THR A 49 3.99 15.24 6.39
CA THR A 49 3.50 16.14 7.44
C THR A 49 2.43 17.08 6.88
N ASN A 50 1.32 17.22 7.60
CA ASN A 50 0.13 18.00 7.22
C ASN A 50 -0.72 17.44 6.06
N PHE A 51 -0.34 16.35 5.38
CA PHE A 51 -1.11 15.80 4.26
C PHE A 51 -2.59 15.56 4.63
N VAL A 52 -2.84 14.95 5.79
CA VAL A 52 -4.20 14.68 6.28
C VAL A 52 -4.99 15.99 6.47
N ARG A 53 -4.38 17.01 7.09
CA ARG A 53 -5.04 18.29 7.34
C ARG A 53 -5.33 19.03 6.04
N ASP A 54 -4.31 19.16 5.20
CA ASP A 54 -4.33 20.11 4.08
C ASP A 54 -4.95 19.50 2.82
N ILE A 55 -4.89 18.19 2.64
CA ILE A 55 -5.43 17.49 1.47
C ILE A 55 -6.76 16.79 1.80
N ILE A 56 -6.79 16.01 2.89
CA ILE A 56 -7.98 15.20 3.22
C ILE A 56 -9.06 16.06 3.88
N MET A 57 -8.70 16.88 4.88
CA MET A 57 -9.68 17.60 5.69
C MET A 57 -10.10 18.97 5.14
N LYS A 58 -9.24 19.61 4.34
CA LYS A 58 -9.49 20.98 3.83
C LYS A 58 -10.61 21.06 2.79
N ALA A 59 -10.78 20.02 1.98
CA ALA A 59 -11.75 20.00 0.89
C ALA A 59 -12.45 18.62 0.81
N PRO A 60 -13.29 18.29 1.81
CA PRO A 60 -13.96 17.00 1.86
C PRO A 60 -14.90 16.84 0.67
N SER A 61 -14.77 15.71 -0.04
CA SER A 61 -15.69 15.32 -1.11
C SER A 61 -16.75 14.37 -0.57
N ARG A 62 -17.97 14.43 -1.11
CA ARG A 62 -19.03 13.46 -0.81
C ARG A 62 -18.73 12.08 -1.41
N ASP A 63 -17.94 12.06 -2.48
CA ASP A 63 -17.47 10.85 -3.14
C ASP A 63 -16.10 10.45 -2.57
N MET A 64 -16.06 9.26 -1.96
CA MET A 64 -14.86 8.70 -1.34
C MET A 64 -13.80 8.31 -2.37
N MET A 65 -14.20 7.81 -3.54
CA MET A 65 -13.28 7.41 -4.61
C MET A 65 -12.58 8.62 -5.20
N ASN A 66 -13.32 9.73 -5.40
CA ASN A 66 -12.72 11.00 -5.82
C ASN A 66 -11.73 11.53 -4.77
N THR A 67 -11.99 11.32 -3.48
CA THR A 67 -11.06 11.70 -2.40
C THR A 67 -9.78 10.89 -2.47
N LEU A 68 -9.89 9.57 -2.64
CA LEU A 68 -8.76 8.66 -2.76
C LEU A 68 -7.91 8.98 -4.00
N ALA A 69 -8.53 9.12 -5.17
CA ALA A 69 -7.83 9.45 -6.41
C ALA A 69 -7.08 10.78 -6.32
N ARG A 70 -7.71 11.82 -5.78
CA ARG A 70 -7.05 13.12 -5.54
C ARG A 70 -5.89 12.99 -4.56
N SER A 71 -6.04 12.20 -3.50
CA SER A 71 -4.97 11.98 -2.52
C SER A 71 -3.77 11.32 -3.18
N ILE A 72 -3.98 10.26 -3.96
CA ILE A 72 -2.91 9.57 -4.70
C ILE A 72 -2.21 10.54 -5.66
N LEU A 73 -2.96 11.29 -6.46
CA LEU A 73 -2.38 12.25 -7.40
C LEU A 73 -1.60 13.36 -6.68
N THR A 74 -2.06 13.79 -5.51
CA THR A 74 -1.37 14.84 -4.75
C THR A 74 -0.07 14.34 -4.13
N LEU A 75 0.04 13.04 -3.79
CA LEU A 75 1.28 12.47 -3.27
C LEU A 75 2.46 12.58 -4.25
N TYR A 76 2.19 12.63 -5.56
CA TYR A 76 3.23 12.90 -6.57
C TYR A 76 3.95 14.24 -6.31
N SER A 77 3.25 15.27 -5.85
CA SER A 77 3.87 16.57 -5.50
C SER A 77 4.79 16.51 -4.27
N TYR A 78 4.79 15.40 -3.54
CA TYR A 78 5.68 15.15 -2.38
C TYR A 78 6.82 14.19 -2.71
N ASP A 79 6.93 13.73 -3.96
CA ASP A 79 8.01 12.85 -4.41
C ASP A 79 9.05 13.67 -5.19
N ASP A 80 10.21 13.91 -4.57
CA ASP A 80 11.33 14.63 -5.18
C ASP A 80 11.86 13.93 -6.45
N LYS A 81 11.54 12.64 -6.65
CA LYS A 81 11.96 11.82 -7.78
C LYS A 81 10.79 11.37 -8.66
N GLY A 82 9.63 12.02 -8.59
CA GLY A 82 8.43 11.61 -9.31
C GLY A 82 8.59 11.49 -10.83
N ASP A 83 9.53 12.23 -11.42
CA ASP A 83 9.85 12.21 -12.86
C ASP A 83 11.18 11.50 -13.19
N ASP A 84 11.90 10.95 -12.21
CA ASP A 84 13.19 10.29 -12.41
C ASP A 84 13.00 8.90 -13.04
N ILE A 85 13.42 8.74 -14.29
CA ILE A 85 13.34 7.49 -15.07
C ILE A 85 14.66 6.69 -15.07
N SER A 86 15.59 7.01 -14.17
CA SER A 86 16.85 6.28 -14.06
C SER A 86 16.62 4.84 -13.58
N ILE A 87 17.47 3.89 -14.03
CA ILE A 87 17.35 2.47 -13.66
C ILE A 87 17.21 2.23 -12.15
N PRO A 88 17.91 2.94 -11.24
CA PRO A 88 17.74 2.76 -9.81
C PRO A 88 16.39 3.21 -9.24
N ASN A 89 15.63 4.03 -9.99
CA ASN A 89 14.32 4.58 -9.62
C ASN A 89 13.16 3.89 -10.36
N VAL A 90 13.44 2.86 -11.16
CA VAL A 90 12.48 2.08 -11.95
C VAL A 90 12.38 0.66 -11.42
#